data_AF-J7SIR2-F1
#
_entry.id   AF-J7SIR2-F1
#
_cell.length_a   1.000
_cell.length_b   1.000
_cell.length_c   1.000
_cell.angle_alpha   90.00
_cell.angle_beta   90.00
_cell.angle_gamma   90.00
#
_symmetry.space_group_name_H-M   'P 1'
#
loop_
_entity.id
_entity.type
_entity.pdbx_description
1 polymer ?
#
loop_
_entity_poly.entity_id
_entity_poly.type
_entity_poly.pdbx_seq_one_letter_code
_entity_poly.pdbx_strand_id
1 'polypeptide(L)'
;MVFFLKKSCKKLNNYYIFSFFSGTIIVRFSDDQERPMNQYLVAIHYIQLLQAELDILNHDARLLFDLKIEPNLAKRELADLKVSLSKLSDKNLYIEGTIWYQPSLFAIIDQNLGVIDDWLKELDDFFEFTYSTTVFTVLKENENRSYDLLLGLYSRLEYIISEIKNSR
;
A
#
# COMPACT_ATOMS: atom_id res chain seq x y z
N MET A 1 -18.64 11.14 -4.71
CA MET A 1 -18.57 10.13 -3.63
C MET A 1 -19.31 8.89 -4.12
N VAL A 2 -18.60 7.87 -4.59
CA VAL A 2 -19.21 6.57 -4.90
C VAL A 2 -18.33 5.50 -4.28
N PHE A 3 -18.75 5.02 -3.11
CA PHE A 3 -18.18 3.85 -2.46
C PHE A 3 -18.74 2.61 -3.16
N PHE A 4 -17.92 1.90 -3.95
CA PHE A 4 -18.23 0.53 -4.37
C PHE A 4 -17.51 -0.44 -3.44
N LEU A 5 -18.21 -0.84 -2.37
CA LEU A 5 -17.78 -1.94 -1.51
C LEU A 5 -17.80 -3.25 -2.31
N LYS A 6 -16.61 -3.78 -2.60
CA LYS A 6 -16.38 -5.06 -3.29
C LYS A 6 -16.92 -6.22 -2.45
N LYS A 7 -17.82 -7.03 -3.00
CA LYS A 7 -18.43 -8.18 -2.29
C LYS A 7 -17.64 -9.47 -2.52
N SER A 8 -17.13 -9.70 -3.74
CA SER A 8 -16.32 -10.88 -4.06
C SER A 8 -15.58 -10.75 -5.40
N CYS A 9 -14.46 -11.45 -5.55
CA CYS A 9 -13.69 -11.59 -6.80
C CYS A 9 -13.44 -13.09 -7.09
N LYS A 10 -13.69 -13.54 -8.33
CA LYS A 10 -13.42 -14.92 -8.77
C LYS A 10 -12.70 -14.93 -10.13
N LYS A 11 -11.61 -15.69 -10.25
CA LYS A 11 -10.89 -15.92 -11.51
C LYS A 11 -11.43 -17.16 -12.23
N LEU A 12 -11.65 -17.06 -13.54
CA LEU A 12 -12.07 -18.16 -14.40
C LEU A 12 -11.43 -17.99 -15.80
N ASN A 13 -10.51 -18.87 -16.20
CA ASN A 13 -9.93 -18.94 -17.56
C ASN A 13 -9.67 -17.55 -18.22
N ASN A 14 -8.83 -16.73 -17.58
CA ASN A 14 -8.43 -15.36 -17.99
C ASN A 14 -9.49 -14.26 -17.85
N TYR A 15 -10.63 -14.58 -17.23
CA TYR A 15 -11.65 -13.64 -16.83
C TYR A 15 -11.66 -13.46 -15.31
N TYR A 16 -11.81 -12.22 -14.87
CA TYR A 16 -12.13 -11.89 -13.51
C TYR A 16 -13.58 -11.45 -13.42
N ILE A 17 -14.32 -12.10 -12.53
CA ILE A 17 -15.71 -11.82 -12.24
C ILE A 17 -15.74 -11.08 -10.91
N PHE A 18 -16.10 -9.80 -10.97
CA PHE A 18 -16.27 -8.95 -9.79
C PHE A 18 -17.74 -8.75 -9.53
N SER A 19 -18.18 -9.12 -8.33
CA SER A 19 -19.54 -8.84 -7.88
C SER A 19 -19.52 -7.68 -6.90
N PHE A 20 -20.23 -6.62 -7.27
CA PHE A 20 -20.52 -5.46 -6.45
C PHE A 20 -21.98 -5.49 -6.02
N PHE A 21 -22.36 -4.68 -5.02
CA PHE A 21 -23.76 -4.51 -4.66
C PHE A 21 -24.62 -3.94 -5.80
N SER A 22 -23.99 -3.26 -6.76
CA SER A 22 -24.63 -2.64 -7.93
C SER A 22 -24.68 -3.51 -9.19
N GLY A 23 -23.98 -4.64 -9.22
CA GLY A 23 -23.89 -5.48 -10.43
C GLY A 23 -22.62 -6.32 -10.52
N THR A 24 -22.47 -7.07 -11.60
CA THR A 24 -21.30 -7.91 -11.87
C THR A 24 -20.54 -7.39 -13.09
N ILE A 25 -19.23 -7.16 -12.95
CA ILE A 25 -18.33 -6.78 -14.04
C ILE A 25 -17.46 -8.00 -14.36
N ILE A 26 -17.32 -8.31 -15.65
CA ILE A 26 -16.44 -9.36 -16.16
C ILE A 26 -15.33 -8.68 -16.95
N VAL A 27 -14.09 -8.85 -16.50
CA VAL A 27 -12.91 -8.25 -17.11
C VAL A 27 -12.01 -9.35 -17.67
N ARG A 28 -11.52 -9.17 -18.90
CA ARG A 28 -10.52 -10.04 -19.53
C ARG A 28 -9.18 -9.30 -19.58
N PHE A 29 -8.12 -9.91 -19.06
CA PHE A 29 -6.76 -9.38 -19.18
C PHE A 29 -5.98 -10.21 -20.21
N SER A 30 -5.05 -9.59 -20.94
CA SER A 30 -3.98 -10.31 -21.63
C SER A 30 -2.88 -10.64 -20.63
N ASP A 31 -2.26 -11.81 -20.76
CA ASP A 31 -1.26 -12.32 -19.80
C ASP A 31 -0.11 -11.32 -19.56
N ASP A 32 0.29 -10.56 -20.60
CA ASP A 32 1.35 -9.54 -20.53
C ASP A 32 1.00 -8.31 -19.68
N GLN A 33 -0.28 -7.98 -19.52
CA GLN A 33 -0.76 -6.84 -18.73
C GLN A 33 -1.18 -7.27 -17.32
N GLU A 34 -1.40 -8.57 -17.10
CA GLU A 34 -1.90 -9.13 -15.83
C GLU A 34 -0.85 -9.02 -14.72
N ARG A 35 0.43 -9.26 -15.05
CA ARG A 35 1.53 -9.23 -14.07
C ARG A 35 1.75 -7.83 -13.45
N PRO A 36 1.96 -6.75 -14.24
CA PRO A 36 2.18 -5.42 -13.67
C PRO A 36 0.97 -4.94 -12.86
N MET A 37 -0.25 -5.05 -13.41
CA MET A 37 -1.49 -4.65 -12.70
C MET A 37 -1.65 -5.36 -11.35
N ASN A 38 -1.35 -6.66 -11.29
CA ASN A 38 -1.39 -7.40 -10.02
C ASN A 38 -0.36 -6.89 -9.02
N GLN A 39 0.86 -6.54 -9.46
CA GLN A 39 1.87 -5.98 -8.57
C GLN A 39 1.42 -4.64 -7.96
N TYR A 40 0.80 -3.74 -8.76
CA TYR A 40 0.25 -2.49 -8.25
C TYR A 40 -0.88 -2.72 -7.22
N LEU A 41 -1.83 -3.62 -7.51
CA LEU A 41 -2.90 -3.95 -6.57
C LEU A 41 -2.38 -4.55 -5.27
N VAL A 42 -1.36 -5.42 -5.35
CA VAL A 42 -0.71 -5.99 -4.17
C VAL A 42 -0.02 -4.90 -3.37
N ALA A 43 0.73 -4.00 -4.00
CA ALA A 43 1.37 -2.87 -3.31
C ALA A 43 0.34 -1.96 -2.61
N ILE A 44 -0.77 -1.61 -3.28
CA ILE A 44 -1.87 -0.85 -2.69
C ILE A 44 -2.45 -1.57 -1.47
N HIS A 45 -2.60 -2.89 -1.53
CA HIS A 45 -3.06 -3.67 -0.39
C HIS A 45 -2.09 -3.60 0.80
N TYR A 46 -0.78 -3.72 0.56
CA TYR A 46 0.22 -3.58 1.62
C TYR A 46 0.23 -2.17 2.23
N ILE A 47 0.02 -1.12 1.42
CA ILE A 47 -0.14 0.26 1.91
C ILE A 47 -1.35 0.36 2.85
N GLN A 48 -2.49 -0.24 2.49
CA GLN A 48 -3.68 -0.26 3.35
C GLN A 48 -3.45 -1.02 4.67
N LEU A 49 -2.74 -2.15 4.62
CA LEU A 49 -2.36 -2.90 5.83
C LEU A 49 -1.44 -2.08 6.73
N LEU A 50 -0.40 -1.46 6.17
CA LEU A 50 0.49 -0.55 6.90
C LEU A 50 -0.28 0.59 7.56
N GLN A 51 -1.24 1.18 6.85
CA GLN A 51 -2.06 2.25 7.40
C GLN A 51 -2.91 1.79 8.59
N ALA A 52 -3.48 0.58 8.52
CA ALA A 52 -4.24 0.00 9.62
C ALA A 52 -3.37 -0.29 10.85
N GLU A 53 -2.18 -0.86 10.66
CA GLU A 53 -1.24 -1.13 11.76
C GLU A 53 -0.75 0.17 12.43
N LEU A 54 -0.43 1.19 11.64
CA LEU A 54 -0.06 2.51 12.17
C LEU A 54 -1.21 3.16 12.93
N ASP A 55 -2.46 2.99 12.47
CA ASP A 55 -3.65 3.47 13.19
C ASP A 55 -3.82 2.80 14.55
N ILE A 56 -3.58 1.49 14.63
CA ILE A 56 -3.61 0.73 15.89
C ILE A 56 -2.53 1.24 16.85
N LEU A 57 -1.28 1.38 16.37
CA LEU A 57 -0.15 1.83 17.20
C LEU A 57 -0.30 3.27 17.68
N ASN A 58 -0.86 4.15 16.83
CA ASN A 58 -1.10 5.55 17.21
C ASN A 58 -2.29 5.68 18.18
N HIS A 59 -3.29 4.80 18.09
CA HIS A 59 -4.41 4.78 19.02
C HIS A 59 -4.05 4.20 20.39
N ASP A 60 -3.28 3.11 20.42
CA ASP A 60 -2.83 2.46 21.66
C ASP A 60 -1.33 2.60 21.87
N ALA A 61 -0.90 3.78 22.29
CA ALA A 61 0.51 4.09 22.59
C ALA A 61 1.12 3.21 23.69
N ARG A 62 0.30 2.44 24.45
CA ARG A 62 0.81 1.45 25.42
C ARG A 62 1.55 0.32 24.73
N LEU A 63 1.19 0.03 23.48
CA LEU A 63 1.93 -0.88 22.62
C LEU A 63 3.34 -0.38 22.34
N LEU A 64 3.77 0.80 22.79
CA LEU A 64 5.13 1.29 22.62
C LEU A 64 5.85 1.48 23.95
N PHE A 65 5.21 1.20 25.09
CA PHE A 65 5.81 1.44 26.42
C PHE A 65 6.98 0.52 26.75
N ASP A 66 7.03 -0.68 26.15
CA ASP A 66 8.17 -1.58 26.30
C ASP A 66 9.38 -1.14 25.45
N LEU A 67 9.15 -0.25 24.47
CA LEU A 67 10.19 0.36 23.67
C LEU A 67 10.71 1.58 24.45
N LYS A 68 12.02 1.67 24.68
CA LYS A 68 12.67 2.76 25.43
C LYS A 68 12.64 4.10 24.66
N ILE A 69 11.48 4.50 24.16
CA ILE A 69 11.24 5.70 23.36
C ILE A 69 10.47 6.70 24.21
N GLU A 70 10.80 7.98 24.05
CA GLU A 70 10.03 9.05 24.67
C GLU A 70 8.59 9.05 24.09
N PRO A 71 7.53 8.95 24.91
CA PRO A 71 6.17 8.75 24.41
C PRO A 71 5.65 9.86 23.50
N ASN A 72 6.02 11.13 23.73
CA ASN A 72 5.56 12.23 22.89
C ASN A 72 6.24 12.21 21.52
N LEU A 73 7.53 11.87 21.47
CA LEU A 73 8.29 11.64 20.25
C LEU A 73 7.69 10.49 19.45
N ALA A 74 7.41 9.34 20.08
CA ALA A 74 6.81 8.19 19.43
C ALA A 74 5.45 8.54 18.82
N LYS A 75 4.59 9.23 19.58
CA LYS A 75 3.27 9.67 19.11
C LYS A 75 3.37 10.65 17.94
N ARG A 76 4.32 11.58 17.99
CA ARG A 76 4.55 12.55 16.89
C ARG A 76 5.02 11.84 15.62
N GLU A 77 6.06 11.01 15.72
CA GLU A 77 6.61 10.29 14.55
C GLU A 77 5.57 9.35 13.93
N LEU A 78 4.76 8.64 14.74
CA LEU A 78 3.67 7.80 14.23
C LEU A 78 2.55 8.61 13.54
N ALA A 79 2.22 9.79 14.08
CA ALA A 79 1.28 10.69 13.43
C ALA A 79 1.82 11.20 12.09
N ASP A 80 3.10 11.57 12.03
CA ASP A 80 3.76 12.02 10.80
C ASP A 80 3.83 10.89 9.74
N LEU A 81 4.13 9.65 10.17
CA LEU A 81 4.11 8.47 9.30
C LEU A 81 2.72 8.21 8.72
N LYS A 82 1.68 8.30 9.55
CA LYS A 82 0.29 8.18 9.11
C LYS A 82 -0.07 9.25 8.09
N VAL A 83 0.32 10.51 8.35
CA VAL A 83 0.06 11.62 7.41
C VAL A 83 0.80 11.38 6.09
N SER A 84 2.05 10.97 6.14
CA SER A 84 2.85 10.65 4.95
C SER A 84 2.18 9.58 4.09
N LEU A 85 1.78 8.46 4.71
CA LEU A 85 1.12 7.35 4.02
C LEU A 85 -0.26 7.74 3.46
N SER A 86 -1.00 8.62 4.16
CA SER A 86 -2.31 9.09 3.71
C SER A 86 -2.26 9.90 2.41
N LYS A 87 -1.12 10.54 2.08
CA LYS A 87 -0.95 11.28 0.82
C LYS A 87 -1.04 10.37 -0.41
N LEU A 88 -0.74 9.08 -0.24
CA LEU A 88 -0.82 8.07 -1.30
C LEU A 88 -2.27 7.65 -1.59
N SER A 89 -3.24 7.97 -0.72
CA SER A 89 -4.61 7.44 -0.80
C SER A 89 -5.34 7.80 -2.10
N ASP A 90 -5.23 9.05 -2.55
CA ASP A 90 -5.88 9.50 -3.80
C ASP A 90 -5.27 8.80 -5.03
N LYS A 91 -3.94 8.64 -5.06
CA LYS A 91 -3.26 7.90 -6.14
C LYS A 91 -3.59 6.41 -6.09
N ASN A 92 -3.66 5.82 -4.91
CA ASN A 92 -4.08 4.42 -4.73
C ASN A 92 -5.49 4.20 -5.32
N LEU A 93 -6.44 5.07 -4.98
CA LEU A 93 -7.81 5.01 -5.51
C LEU A 93 -7.84 5.19 -7.03
N TYR A 94 -7.01 6.09 -7.58
CA TYR A 94 -6.92 6.31 -9.02
C TYR A 94 -6.32 5.10 -9.76
N ILE A 95 -5.21 4.54 -9.27
CA ILE A 95 -4.54 3.37 -9.86
C ILE A 95 -5.47 2.16 -9.76
N GLU A 96 -6.02 1.91 -8.58
CA GLU A 96 -6.97 0.83 -8.33
C GLU A 96 -8.21 0.97 -9.22
N GLY A 97 -8.80 2.16 -9.29
CA GLY A 97 -9.96 2.46 -10.13
C GLY A 97 -9.67 2.24 -11.61
N THR A 98 -8.52 2.70 -12.09
CA THR A 98 -8.06 2.46 -13.46
C THR A 98 -7.98 0.97 -13.77
N ILE A 99 -7.31 0.20 -12.91
CA ILE A 99 -7.13 -1.24 -13.10
C ILE A 99 -8.48 -1.97 -13.10
N TRP A 100 -9.42 -1.58 -12.23
CA TRP A 100 -10.72 -2.25 -12.15
C TRP A 100 -11.70 -1.89 -13.27
N TYR A 101 -11.73 -0.63 -13.69
CA TYR A 101 -12.78 -0.13 -14.59
C TYR A 101 -12.32 0.07 -16.03
N GLN A 102 -11.04 0.36 -16.26
CA GLN A 102 -10.48 0.57 -17.59
C GLN A 102 -9.08 -0.04 -17.76
N PRO A 103 -8.92 -1.37 -17.62
CA PRO A 103 -7.61 -2.04 -17.75
C PRO A 103 -6.87 -1.77 -19.05
N SER A 104 -7.60 -1.63 -20.16
CA SER A 104 -7.02 -1.33 -21.48
C SER A 104 -6.33 0.04 -21.53
N LEU A 105 -6.63 0.94 -20.61
CA LEU A 105 -5.99 2.25 -20.47
C LEU A 105 -4.82 2.24 -19.49
N PHE A 106 -4.62 1.15 -18.75
CA PHE A 106 -3.57 1.07 -17.75
C PHE A 106 -2.18 1.26 -18.35
N ALA A 107 -1.89 0.62 -19.48
CA ALA A 107 -0.61 0.80 -20.18
C ALA A 107 -0.38 2.27 -20.59
N ILE A 108 -1.45 3.01 -20.94
CA ILE A 108 -1.36 4.42 -21.28
C ILE A 108 -1.08 5.26 -20.02
N ILE A 109 -1.71 4.94 -18.90
CA ILE A 109 -1.49 5.61 -17.61
C ILE A 109 -0.08 5.34 -17.06
N ASP A 110 0.38 4.10 -17.15
CA ASP A 110 1.70 3.67 -16.72
C ASP A 110 2.81 4.33 -17.56
N GLN A 111 2.58 4.51 -18.87
CA GLN A 111 3.60 5.02 -19.80
C GLN A 111 3.55 6.54 -20.04
N ASN A 112 2.41 7.21 -19.88
CA ASN A 112 2.23 8.58 -20.40
C ASN A 112 1.73 9.62 -19.40
N LEU A 113 1.31 9.23 -18.20
CA LEU A 113 0.65 10.16 -17.27
C LEU A 113 1.48 10.53 -16.04
N GLY A 114 2.67 9.96 -15.85
CA GLY A 114 3.57 10.28 -14.73
C GLY A 114 3.01 9.91 -13.34
N VAL A 115 1.72 9.55 -13.23
CA VAL A 115 1.05 9.21 -11.97
C VAL A 115 1.73 8.06 -11.26
N ILE A 116 2.16 7.03 -12.00
CA ILE A 116 2.88 5.89 -11.43
C ILE A 116 4.28 6.30 -10.98
N ASP A 117 4.99 7.15 -11.75
CA ASP A 117 6.32 7.62 -11.39
C ASP A 117 6.29 8.49 -10.13
N ASP A 118 5.32 9.41 -10.04
CA ASP A 118 5.08 10.23 -8.86
C ASP A 118 4.69 9.37 -7.65
N TRP A 119 3.84 8.35 -7.85
CA TRP A 119 3.46 7.41 -6.80
C TRP A 119 4.64 6.60 -6.27
N LEU A 120 5.51 6.10 -7.17
CA LEU A 120 6.73 5.38 -6.79
C LEU A 120 7.70 6.29 -6.04
N LYS A 121 7.84 7.55 -6.46
CA LYS A 121 8.67 8.53 -5.77
C LYS A 121 8.14 8.86 -4.37
N GLU A 122 6.84 9.09 -4.22
CA GLU A 122 6.24 9.34 -2.91
C GLU A 122 6.38 8.13 -1.96
N LEU A 123 6.41 6.92 -2.51
CA LEU A 123 6.73 5.71 -1.75
C LEU A 123 8.20 5.66 -1.31
N ASP A 124 9.14 6.06 -2.17
CA ASP A 124 10.55 6.19 -1.80
C ASP A 124 10.74 7.23 -0.68
N ASP A 125 10.12 8.40 -0.84
CA ASP A 125 10.14 9.46 0.17
C ASP A 125 9.55 8.97 1.51
N PHE A 126 8.50 8.14 1.45
CA PHE A 126 7.91 7.50 2.63
C PHE A 126 8.87 6.52 3.30
N PHE A 127 9.57 5.68 2.55
CA PHE A 127 10.55 4.75 3.11
C PHE A 127 11.73 5.47 3.74
N GLU A 128 12.29 6.47 3.04
CA GLU A 128 13.38 7.30 3.55
C GLU A 128 12.97 7.99 4.86
N PHE A 129 11.78 8.59 4.87
CA PHE A 129 11.23 9.19 6.09
C PHE A 129 11.09 8.16 7.21
N THR A 130 10.51 7.00 6.92
CA THR A 130 10.33 5.91 7.92
C THR A 130 11.66 5.49 8.53
N TYR A 131 12.69 5.25 7.71
CA TYR A 131 14.01 4.84 8.18
C TYR A 131 14.73 5.90 8.99
N SER A 132 14.40 7.18 8.79
CA SER A 132 14.95 8.28 9.58
C SER A 132 14.32 8.41 10.99
N THR A 133 13.18 7.75 11.24
CA THR A 133 12.47 7.88 12.52
C THR A 133 13.13 7.08 13.65
N THR A 134 13.04 7.63 14.86
CA THR A 134 13.49 6.95 16.09
C THR A 134 12.64 5.72 16.36
N VAL A 135 11.33 5.82 16.09
CA VAL A 135 10.37 4.70 16.20
C VAL A 135 10.82 3.52 15.37
N PHE A 136 11.12 3.70 14.08
CA PHE A 136 11.55 2.58 13.24
C PHE A 136 12.87 1.97 13.71
N THR A 137 13.83 2.80 14.12
CA THR A 137 15.13 2.33 14.62
C THR A 137 14.95 1.43 15.84
N VAL A 138 14.18 1.89 16.82
CA VAL A 138 13.97 1.13 18.06
C VAL A 138 13.11 -0.12 17.83
N LEU A 139 12.14 -0.09 16.91
CA LEU A 139 11.40 -1.28 16.50
C LEU A 139 12.33 -2.34 15.90
N LYS A 140 13.27 -1.93 15.05
CA LYS A 140 14.24 -2.82 14.39
C LYS A 140 15.26 -3.41 15.37
N GLU A 141 15.69 -2.64 16.36
CA GLU A 141 16.66 -3.07 17.38
C GLU A 141 16.02 -3.93 18.49
N ASN A 142 14.69 -3.94 18.60
CA ASN A 142 14.01 -4.73 19.61
C ASN A 142 13.87 -6.19 19.18
N GLU A 143 14.36 -7.13 19.99
CA GLU A 143 14.27 -8.57 19.76
C GLU A 143 12.84 -9.14 19.98
N ASN A 144 11.89 -8.31 20.43
CA ASN A 144 10.56 -8.73 20.79
C ASN A 144 9.64 -8.81 19.56
N ARG A 145 9.13 -10.02 19.29
CA ARG A 145 8.36 -10.40 18.08
C ARG A 145 7.07 -9.61 17.82
N SER A 146 6.62 -8.81 18.78
CA SER A 146 5.34 -8.08 18.72
C SER A 146 5.25 -7.09 17.56
N TYR A 147 6.38 -6.66 16.99
CA TYR A 147 6.42 -5.72 15.86
C TYR A 147 6.98 -6.33 14.57
N ASP A 148 7.25 -7.64 14.55
CA ASP A 148 7.73 -8.36 13.37
C ASP A 148 6.75 -8.23 12.20
N LEU A 149 5.45 -8.13 12.50
CA LEU A 149 4.42 -7.90 11.48
C LEU A 149 4.62 -6.55 10.79
N LEU A 150 4.78 -5.46 11.55
CA LEU A 150 4.94 -4.13 10.99
C LEU A 150 6.23 -4.03 10.17
N LEU A 151 7.35 -4.52 10.71
CA LEU A 151 8.63 -4.57 10.00
C LEU A 151 8.53 -5.44 8.73
N GLY A 152 7.85 -6.58 8.84
CA GLY A 152 7.59 -7.47 7.70
C GLY A 152 6.73 -6.81 6.62
N LEU A 153 5.73 -6.00 6.99
CA LEU A 153 4.92 -5.24 6.04
C LEU A 153 5.76 -4.18 5.32
N TYR A 154 6.62 -3.44 6.04
CA TYR A 154 7.55 -2.47 5.43
C TYR A 154 8.47 -3.13 4.42
N SER A 155 9.21 -4.17 4.84
CA SER A 155 10.15 -4.88 3.96
C SER A 155 9.45 -5.54 2.77
N ARG A 156 8.23 -6.05 2.97
CA ARG A 156 7.48 -6.68 1.89
C ARG A 156 6.97 -5.66 0.88
N LEU A 157 6.48 -4.51 1.33
CA LEU A 157 6.09 -3.41 0.44
C LEU A 157 7.31 -2.94 -0.35
N GLU A 158 8.44 -2.67 0.30
CA GLU A 158 9.69 -2.27 -0.35
C GLU A 158 10.12 -3.27 -1.44
N TYR A 159 10.08 -4.56 -1.12
CA TYR A 159 10.36 -5.62 -2.11
C TYR A 159 9.42 -5.54 -3.32
N ILE A 160 8.10 -5.41 -3.10
CA ILE A 160 7.13 -5.31 -4.20
C ILE A 160 7.39 -4.06 -5.05
N ILE A 161 7.71 -2.93 -4.42
CA ILE A 161 8.05 -1.69 -5.14
C ILE A 161 9.31 -1.87 -5.98
N SER A 162 10.33 -2.57 -5.46
CA SER A 162 11.54 -2.89 -6.23
C SER A 162 11.22 -3.78 -7.44
N GLU A 163 10.33 -4.76 -7.29
CA GLU A 163 9.88 -5.63 -8.39
C GLU A 163 9.11 -4.84 -9.45
N ILE A 164 8.24 -3.90 -9.04
CA ILE A 164 7.53 -3.01 -9.98
C ILE A 164 8.53 -2.19 -10.78
N LYS A 165 9.51 -1.57 -10.12
CA LYS A 165 10.54 -0.76 -10.77
C LYS A 165 11.40 -1.57 -11.76
N ASN A 166 11.74 -2.80 -11.41
CA ASN A 166 12.54 -3.69 -12.27
C ASN A 166 11.74 -4.28 -13.45
N SER A 167 10.41 -4.28 -13.37
CA SER A 167 9.52 -4.86 -14.39
C SER A 167 9.04 -3.84 -15.44
N ARG A 168 9.34 -2.56 -15.25
CA ARG A 168 9.03 -1.45 -16.17
C ARG A 168 10.23 -1.18 -17.07
#